data_AF-A0A2N1D934-F1
#
_entry.id   AF-A0A2N1D934-F1
#
_cell.length_a   1.000
_cell.length_b   1.000
_cell.length_c   1.000
_cell.angle_alpha   90.00
_cell.angle_beta   90.00
_cell.angle_gamma   90.00
#
_symmetry.space_group_name_H-M   'P 1'
#
loop_
_entity.id
_entity.type
_entity.pdbx_description
1 polymer ?
#
loop_
_entity_poly.entity_id
_entity_poly.type
_entity_poly.pdbx_seq_one_letter_code
_entity_poly.pdbx_strand_id
1 'polypeptide(L)'
;MLGAVSTSLLNVRSMPTSSGAILGQLTEGMVIKGDGPFDNWLQLNYNDTFGFVSAHYLKPVNDLARLTGTVNTSRLNVRQGPSSSAKHLATISRGASVKTLAVLNDWLEIEFNGETAYVAARFVDLVYVSKGYYAKVSADHLNVRSAPYPSASLFGQITMGGQIWVEGQQQKWSQIRFNGNRGYVASRYLTPVDIAHINPKQSGPIALSDHQDDIGIPIAEQDQELSRLTPSTILTVTGNSEQRNAAETWNRWGALLTDLSDKKQLDVACALAVLCVESSGKGFEQNNSDRMIIRFENHKFWKFWGKSNIPQYRQHFRYSSNKVWQGHEWRKEPNAEWQVFHGSQLSEWQVFEFARQLDEDAAILSISMGAPQIMGFHFERIGYQSKVEMFDAFAGSIQGQINGLFDFFSPRMLQYLKDLAFEDFAGMYNGKGQKKVYGNKIQKHYAAFKKMMPNSEQNHS
;
A
#
# COMPACT_ATOMS: atom_id res chain seq x y z
N MET A 1 11.11 -3.33 -25.60
CA MET A 1 11.58 -3.90 -24.31
C MET A 1 11.44 -2.86 -23.20
N LEU A 2 11.13 -3.26 -21.96
CA LEU A 2 11.34 -2.42 -20.77
C LEU A 2 12.70 -2.74 -20.15
N GLY A 3 13.55 -1.73 -20.02
CA GLY A 3 14.85 -1.84 -19.36
C GLY A 3 14.93 -0.90 -18.15
N ALA A 4 15.12 -1.45 -16.96
CA ALA A 4 15.43 -0.68 -15.76
C ALA A 4 16.93 -0.37 -15.72
N VAL A 5 17.28 0.90 -15.50
CA VAL A 5 18.68 1.32 -15.35
C VAL A 5 19.31 0.66 -14.13
N SER A 6 20.44 -0.01 -14.32
CA SER A 6 21.14 -0.79 -13.28
C SER A 6 22.42 -0.14 -12.75
N THR A 7 22.65 1.12 -13.12
CA THR A 7 23.80 1.94 -12.69
C THR A 7 23.30 3.27 -12.14
N SER A 8 24.09 3.91 -11.29
CA SER A 8 23.72 5.19 -10.66
C SER A 8 23.44 6.30 -11.68
N LEU A 9 24.12 6.28 -12.82
CA LEU A 9 23.96 7.27 -13.89
C LEU A 9 24.18 6.65 -15.28
N LEU A 10 23.19 6.79 -16.16
CA LEU A 10 23.24 6.33 -17.55
C LEU A 10 22.99 7.51 -18.50
N ASN A 11 23.94 7.76 -19.40
CA ASN A 11 23.78 8.81 -20.41
C ASN A 11 22.84 8.36 -21.53
N VAL A 12 21.89 9.23 -21.88
CA VAL A 12 21.13 9.17 -23.14
C VAL A 12 21.93 9.95 -24.18
N ARG A 13 22.27 9.31 -25.30
CA ARG A 13 23.13 9.87 -26.34
C ARG A 13 22.40 10.08 -27.66
N SER A 14 22.89 11.00 -28.49
CA SER A 14 22.33 11.29 -29.80
C SER A 14 22.62 10.23 -30.86
N MET A 15 23.61 9.37 -30.62
CA MET A 15 24.01 8.27 -31.49
C MET A 15 24.34 7.03 -30.64
N PRO A 16 24.24 5.81 -31.18
CA PRO A 16 24.58 4.57 -30.48
C PRO A 16 26.11 4.37 -30.38
N THR A 17 26.82 5.37 -29.84
CA THR A 17 28.28 5.33 -29.63
C THR A 17 28.64 6.03 -28.32
N SER A 18 29.79 5.67 -27.73
CA SER A 18 30.30 6.34 -26.52
C SER A 18 30.71 7.79 -26.75
N SER A 19 30.96 8.18 -28.02
CA SER A 19 31.31 9.54 -28.44
C SER A 19 30.10 10.41 -28.82
N GLY A 20 28.91 9.83 -28.96
CA GLY A 20 27.69 10.58 -29.26
C GLY A 20 27.39 11.65 -28.19
N ALA A 21 26.85 12.79 -28.61
CA ALA A 21 26.52 13.89 -27.71
C ALA A 21 25.54 13.43 -26.62
N ILE A 22 25.75 13.85 -25.38
CA ILE A 22 24.87 13.52 -24.25
C ILE A 22 23.63 14.41 -24.35
N LEU A 23 22.48 13.80 -24.64
CA LEU A 23 21.16 14.46 -24.68
C LEU A 23 20.54 14.57 -23.28
N GLY A 24 20.92 13.67 -22.39
CA GLY A 24 20.36 13.60 -21.04
C GLY A 24 20.91 12.45 -20.23
N GLN A 25 20.34 12.26 -19.04
CA GLN A 25 20.80 11.27 -18.08
C GLN A 25 19.63 10.62 -17.36
N LEU A 26 19.80 9.35 -17.03
CA LEU A 26 18.88 8.52 -16.27
C LEU A 26 19.60 8.04 -15.01
N THR A 27 18.87 7.89 -13.91
CA THR A 27 19.39 7.33 -12.66
C THR A 27 18.94 5.88 -12.48
N GLU A 28 19.58 5.17 -11.55
CA GLU A 28 19.22 3.80 -11.21
C GLU A 28 17.72 3.64 -10.96
N GLY A 29 17.15 2.55 -11.45
CA GLY A 29 15.74 2.23 -11.33
C GLY A 29 14.85 2.90 -12.38
N MET A 30 15.24 4.02 -12.99
CA MET A 30 14.46 4.60 -14.08
C MET A 30 14.26 3.57 -15.19
N VAL A 31 13.03 3.44 -15.67
CA VAL A 31 12.68 2.47 -16.71
C VAL A 31 12.51 3.17 -18.02
N ILE A 32 13.17 2.62 -19.03
CA ILE A 32 13.00 3.04 -20.40
C ILE A 32 12.25 1.98 -21.19
N LYS A 33 11.43 2.46 -22.11
CA LYS A 33 10.84 1.67 -23.15
C LYS A 33 11.54 2.01 -24.46
N GLY A 34 12.02 0.99 -25.17
CA GLY A 34 12.61 1.20 -26.49
C GLY A 34 12.72 -0.07 -27.32
N ASP A 35 13.25 0.13 -28.52
CA ASP A 35 13.41 -0.89 -29.55
C ASP A 35 14.89 -1.31 -29.64
N GLY A 36 15.13 -2.57 -29.99
CA GLY A 36 16.46 -3.22 -29.94
C GLY A 36 16.58 -4.27 -28.82
N PRO A 37 17.81 -4.63 -28.40
CA PRO A 37 19.07 -3.94 -28.69
C PRO A 37 19.62 -4.20 -30.10
N PHE A 38 20.22 -3.18 -30.71
CA PHE A 38 21.06 -3.30 -31.90
C PHE A 38 22.49 -2.92 -31.50
N ASP A 39 23.44 -3.86 -31.64
CA ASP A 39 24.84 -3.68 -31.22
C ASP A 39 25.01 -3.15 -29.78
N ASN A 40 24.27 -3.72 -28.82
CA ASN A 40 24.25 -3.29 -27.41
C ASN A 40 23.73 -1.86 -27.15
N TRP A 41 23.05 -1.22 -28.11
CA TRP A 41 22.34 0.03 -27.90
C TRP A 41 20.84 -0.16 -28.03
N LEU A 42 20.11 0.52 -27.15
CA LEU A 42 18.65 0.58 -27.17
C LEU A 42 18.21 2.00 -27.54
N GLN A 43 17.36 2.11 -28.55
CA GLN A 43 16.80 3.38 -29.02
C GLN A 43 15.49 3.68 -28.28
N LEU A 44 15.32 4.92 -27.82
CA LEU A 44 14.13 5.39 -27.12
C LEU A 44 13.68 6.76 -27.62
N ASN A 45 12.40 7.07 -27.44
CA ASN A 45 11.91 8.45 -27.57
C ASN A 45 12.44 9.28 -26.39
N TYR A 46 13.02 10.44 -26.69
CA TYR A 46 13.59 11.34 -25.69
C TYR A 46 13.44 12.80 -26.16
N ASN A 47 12.65 13.61 -25.44
CA ASN A 47 12.39 15.02 -25.76
C ASN A 47 12.04 15.27 -27.24
N ASP A 48 10.99 14.60 -27.74
CA ASP A 48 10.49 14.71 -29.12
C ASP A 48 11.48 14.30 -30.24
N THR A 49 12.63 13.70 -29.87
CA THR A 49 13.59 13.07 -30.78
C THR A 49 13.90 11.63 -30.34
N PHE A 50 14.86 10.99 -30.98
CA PHE A 50 15.43 9.71 -30.54
C PHE A 50 16.71 9.91 -29.72
N GLY A 51 16.85 9.08 -28.69
CA GLY A 51 18.09 8.91 -27.95
C GLY A 51 18.49 7.44 -27.92
N PHE A 52 19.75 7.19 -27.57
CA PHE A 52 20.33 5.87 -27.45
C PHE A 52 20.96 5.70 -26.08
N VAL A 53 20.74 4.54 -25.46
CA VAL A 53 21.45 4.15 -24.25
C VAL A 53 22.14 2.80 -24.45
N SER A 54 23.20 2.55 -23.70
CA SER A 54 23.84 1.24 -23.71
C SER A 54 22.96 0.23 -22.95
N ALA A 55 22.59 -0.85 -23.64
CA ALA A 55 21.80 -1.95 -23.10
C ALA A 55 22.54 -2.73 -21.99
N HIS A 56 23.87 -2.60 -21.91
CA HIS A 56 24.68 -3.18 -20.84
C HIS A 56 24.24 -2.72 -19.44
N TYR A 57 23.74 -1.48 -19.33
CA TYR A 57 23.27 -0.89 -18.08
C TYR A 57 21.77 -1.02 -17.88
N LEU A 58 21.12 -1.95 -18.59
CA LEU A 58 19.70 -2.22 -18.47
C LEU A 58 19.48 -3.63 -17.94
N LYS A 59 18.56 -3.75 -16.97
CA LYS A 59 18.02 -5.03 -16.51
C LYS A 59 16.58 -5.16 -16.99
N PRO A 60 16.13 -6.35 -17.39
CA PRO A 60 14.74 -6.56 -17.77
C PRO A 60 13.81 -6.31 -16.57
N VAL A 61 12.70 -5.63 -16.82
CA VAL A 61 11.62 -5.45 -15.83
C VAL A 61 10.76 -6.70 -15.86
N ASN A 62 10.91 -7.56 -14.84
CA ASN A 62 10.24 -8.86 -14.77
C ASN A 62 9.09 -8.90 -13.75
N ASP A 63 8.98 -7.90 -12.87
CA ASP A 63 7.95 -7.80 -11.83
C ASP A 63 7.26 -6.43 -11.86
N LEU A 64 6.14 -6.34 -12.56
CA LEU A 64 5.39 -5.10 -12.68
C LEU A 64 4.82 -4.60 -11.35
N ALA A 65 4.75 -5.42 -10.29
CA ALA A 65 4.34 -4.95 -8.96
C ALA A 65 5.35 -3.97 -8.34
N ARG A 66 6.62 -4.02 -8.78
CA ARG A 66 7.68 -3.08 -8.38
C ARG A 66 7.78 -1.87 -9.32
N LEU A 67 6.99 -1.87 -10.39
CA LEU A 67 6.99 -0.79 -11.36
C LEU A 67 6.05 0.31 -10.89
N THR A 68 6.63 1.45 -10.59
CA THR A 68 5.91 2.66 -10.19
C THR A 68 5.86 3.62 -11.37
N GLY A 69 4.69 4.22 -11.62
CA GLY A 69 4.53 5.26 -12.63
C GLY A 69 4.10 6.59 -12.02
N THR A 70 4.60 7.69 -12.57
CA THR A 70 4.20 9.06 -12.22
C THR A 70 3.92 9.87 -13.47
N VAL A 71 2.76 10.53 -13.54
CA VAL A 71 2.33 11.31 -14.70
C VAL A 71 3.20 12.55 -14.88
N ASN A 72 3.81 12.72 -16.05
CA ASN A 72 4.75 13.82 -16.33
C ASN A 72 4.14 14.96 -17.17
N THR A 73 2.93 14.78 -17.70
CA THR A 73 2.18 15.77 -18.49
C THR A 73 1.06 16.43 -17.69
N SER A 74 0.63 17.63 -18.09
CA SER A 74 -0.46 18.36 -17.41
C SER A 74 -1.77 17.56 -17.39
N ARG A 75 -2.08 16.85 -18.47
CA ARG A 75 -3.31 16.08 -18.65
C ARG A 75 -3.03 14.78 -19.40
N LEU A 76 -3.13 13.65 -18.71
CA LEU A 76 -3.00 12.31 -19.28
C LEU A 76 -4.38 11.71 -19.51
N ASN A 77 -4.73 11.44 -20.76
CA ASN A 77 -6.01 10.78 -21.09
C ASN A 77 -5.96 9.29 -20.78
N VAL A 78 -6.98 8.82 -20.05
CA VAL A 78 -7.28 7.41 -19.80
C VAL A 78 -8.28 6.94 -20.84
N ARG A 79 -8.00 5.80 -21.48
CA ARG A 79 -8.79 5.28 -22.60
C ARG A 79 -9.18 3.83 -22.41
N GLN A 80 -10.26 3.44 -23.07
CA GLN A 80 -10.79 2.07 -23.01
C GLN A 80 -9.92 1.05 -23.78
N GLY A 81 -9.07 1.50 -24.70
CA GLY A 81 -8.16 0.66 -25.46
C GLY A 81 -6.83 1.36 -25.73
N PRO A 82 -5.78 0.61 -26.13
CA PRO A 82 -4.44 1.14 -26.41
C PRO A 82 -4.38 1.84 -27.77
N SER A 83 -5.21 2.86 -27.96
CA SER A 83 -5.25 3.68 -29.18
C SER A 83 -5.71 5.11 -28.87
N SER A 84 -5.17 6.09 -29.61
CA SER A 84 -5.56 7.50 -29.48
C SER A 84 -7.00 7.77 -29.94
N SER A 85 -7.56 6.88 -30.76
CA SER A 85 -8.96 6.91 -31.19
C SER A 85 -9.92 6.15 -30.25
N ALA A 86 -9.41 5.39 -29.28
CA ALA A 86 -10.25 4.65 -28.34
C ALA A 86 -11.04 5.60 -27.43
N LYS A 87 -12.20 5.14 -26.95
CA LYS A 87 -13.11 5.89 -26.08
C LYS A 87 -12.34 6.51 -24.90
N HIS A 88 -12.51 7.81 -24.72
CA HIS A 88 -12.01 8.55 -23.57
C HIS A 88 -12.83 8.18 -22.33
N LEU A 89 -12.14 7.83 -21.24
CA LEU A 89 -12.75 7.46 -19.97
C LEU A 89 -12.57 8.57 -18.92
N ALA A 90 -11.36 9.12 -18.82
CA ALA A 90 -11.01 10.12 -17.81
C ALA A 90 -9.73 10.87 -18.17
N THR A 91 -9.35 11.83 -17.32
CA THR A 91 -8.04 12.49 -17.38
C THR A 91 -7.37 12.38 -16.02
N ILE A 92 -6.07 12.07 -16.00
CA ILE A 92 -5.20 12.08 -14.82
C ILE A 92 -4.28 13.30 -14.89
N SER A 93 -4.15 14.02 -13.78
CA SER A 93 -3.33 15.23 -13.67
C SER A 93 -1.83 14.91 -13.52
N ARG A 94 -0.96 15.87 -13.86
CA ARG A 94 0.48 15.77 -13.60
C ARG A 94 0.78 15.42 -12.15
N GLY A 95 1.78 14.55 -11.94
CA GLY A 95 2.27 14.14 -10.63
C GLY A 95 1.43 13.06 -9.96
N ALA A 96 0.26 12.72 -10.50
CA ALA A 96 -0.47 11.54 -10.08
C ALA A 96 0.35 10.28 -10.32
N SER A 97 0.24 9.30 -9.44
CA SER A 97 0.82 7.98 -9.66
C SER A 97 -0.01 7.18 -10.68
N VAL A 98 0.55 6.11 -11.22
CA VAL A 98 -0.18 5.15 -12.05
C VAL A 98 0.39 3.77 -11.78
N LYS A 99 -0.50 2.79 -11.60
CA LYS A 99 -0.14 1.39 -11.42
C LYS A 99 -0.20 0.71 -12.78
N THR A 100 0.96 0.29 -13.28
CA THR A 100 1.07 -0.40 -14.57
C THR A 100 0.82 -1.89 -14.37
N LEU A 101 -0.17 -2.43 -15.11
CA LEU A 101 -0.51 -3.84 -15.14
C LEU A 101 0.19 -4.58 -16.29
N ALA A 102 0.35 -3.90 -17.43
CA ALA A 102 1.06 -4.40 -18.60
C ALA A 102 1.57 -3.25 -19.48
N VAL A 103 2.47 -3.57 -20.41
CA VAL A 103 2.94 -2.63 -21.43
C VAL A 103 2.64 -3.19 -22.81
N LEU A 104 1.86 -2.45 -23.59
CA LEU A 104 1.39 -2.83 -24.92
C LEU A 104 1.83 -1.77 -25.92
N ASN A 105 2.93 -2.02 -26.63
CA ASN A 105 3.54 -1.04 -27.53
C ASN A 105 3.71 0.31 -26.80
N ASP A 106 3.16 1.41 -27.32
CA ASP A 106 3.23 2.75 -26.73
C ASP A 106 2.23 3.03 -25.60
N TRP A 107 1.56 1.99 -25.10
CA TRP A 107 0.53 2.09 -24.08
C TRP A 107 0.92 1.34 -22.82
N LEU A 108 0.54 1.91 -21.68
CA LEU A 108 0.49 1.21 -20.40
C LEU A 108 -0.95 0.78 -20.19
N GLU A 109 -1.14 -0.51 -19.96
CA GLU A 109 -2.34 -1.01 -19.32
C GLU A 109 -2.26 -0.67 -17.83
N ILE A 110 -3.31 -0.07 -17.30
CA ILE A 110 -3.39 0.38 -15.92
C ILE A 110 -4.69 -0.11 -15.29
N GLU A 111 -4.68 -0.18 -13.97
CA GLU A 111 -5.91 -0.30 -13.19
C GLU A 111 -6.50 1.11 -13.01
N PHE A 112 -7.76 1.31 -13.39
CA PHE A 112 -8.47 2.57 -13.20
C PHE A 112 -9.92 2.28 -12.79
N ASN A 113 -10.32 2.74 -11.59
CA ASN A 113 -11.65 2.50 -11.02
C ASN A 113 -12.03 1.01 -10.90
N GLY A 114 -11.03 0.15 -10.65
CA GLY A 114 -11.23 -1.30 -10.53
C GLY A 114 -11.43 -2.03 -11.87
N GLU A 115 -11.29 -1.33 -13.00
CA GLU A 115 -11.29 -1.91 -14.34
C GLU A 115 -9.94 -1.67 -15.04
N THR A 116 -9.73 -2.38 -16.15
CA THR A 116 -8.56 -2.20 -17.02
C THR A 116 -8.76 -1.00 -17.93
N ALA A 117 -7.77 -0.11 -17.99
CA ALA A 117 -7.73 1.03 -18.89
C ALA A 117 -6.32 1.24 -19.45
N TYR A 118 -6.18 2.20 -20.37
CA TYR A 118 -4.93 2.43 -21.09
C TYR A 118 -4.54 3.90 -21.10
N VAL A 119 -3.25 4.16 -20.86
CA VAL A 119 -2.63 5.49 -20.96
C VAL A 119 -1.40 5.44 -21.85
N ALA A 120 -1.07 6.53 -22.53
CA ALA A 120 0.12 6.57 -23.37
C ALA A 120 1.39 6.59 -22.49
N ALA A 121 2.30 5.63 -22.72
CA ALA A 121 3.48 5.41 -21.89
C ALA A 121 4.43 6.62 -21.85
N ARG A 122 4.54 7.38 -22.95
CA ARG A 122 5.39 8.59 -23.03
C ARG A 122 5.04 9.68 -22.01
N PHE A 123 3.85 9.62 -21.43
CA PHE A 123 3.36 10.60 -20.45
C PHE A 123 3.45 10.13 -18.99
N VAL A 124 4.16 9.02 -18.77
CA VAL A 124 4.35 8.42 -17.46
C VAL A 124 5.84 8.12 -17.27
N ASP A 125 6.45 8.75 -16.27
CA ASP A 125 7.79 8.39 -15.84
C ASP A 125 7.70 7.09 -15.04
N LEU A 126 8.42 6.06 -15.48
CA LEU A 126 8.44 4.75 -14.84
C LEU A 126 9.72 4.56 -14.04
N VAL A 127 9.58 4.06 -12.81
CA VAL A 127 10.67 3.70 -11.91
C VAL A 127 10.45 2.29 -11.40
N TYR A 128 11.43 1.42 -11.62
CA TYR A 128 11.49 0.07 -11.09
C TYR A 128 12.15 0.09 -9.73
N VAL A 129 11.33 -0.08 -8.69
CA VAL A 129 11.75 -0.05 -7.29
C VAL A 129 12.70 -1.22 -7.01
N SER A 130 13.95 -0.93 -6.67
CA SER A 130 14.98 -1.92 -6.31
C SER A 130 14.88 -2.29 -4.82
N LYS A 131 15.92 -2.91 -4.24
CA LYS A 131 15.98 -3.05 -2.77
C LYS A 131 16.15 -1.62 -2.20
N GLY A 132 15.22 -1.20 -1.35
CA GLY A 132 15.33 0.11 -0.71
C GLY A 132 16.43 0.16 0.35
N TYR A 133 16.67 1.34 0.88
CA TYR A 133 17.65 1.57 1.95
C TYR A 133 17.16 2.64 2.92
N TYR A 134 17.66 2.61 4.14
CA TYR A 134 17.44 3.68 5.11
C TYR A 134 18.42 4.83 4.86
N ALA A 135 17.91 6.06 4.92
CA ALA A 135 18.72 7.27 4.86
C ALA A 135 18.36 8.22 6.02
N LYS A 136 19.36 8.96 6.52
CA LYS A 136 19.17 10.07 7.46
C LYS A 136 19.03 11.38 6.71
N VAL A 137 18.13 12.23 7.19
CA VAL A 137 17.92 13.59 6.69
C VAL A 137 18.99 14.53 7.24
N SER A 138 19.67 15.27 6.35
CA SER A 138 20.71 16.24 6.72
C SER A 138 20.26 17.70 6.72
N ALA A 139 19.02 17.98 6.29
CA ALA A 139 18.45 19.34 6.32
C ALA A 139 17.58 19.56 7.56
N ASP A 140 17.57 20.78 8.11
CA ASP A 140 16.72 21.15 9.25
C ASP A 140 15.24 20.82 9.00
N HIS A 141 14.75 21.13 7.80
CA HIS A 141 13.39 20.86 7.36
C HIS A 141 13.38 20.40 5.89
N LEU A 142 13.27 19.10 5.67
CA LEU A 142 13.21 18.49 4.34
C LEU A 142 11.77 18.36 3.85
N ASN A 143 11.41 19.11 2.81
CA ASN A 143 10.08 19.02 2.18
C ASN A 143 9.86 17.66 1.49
N VAL A 144 8.72 17.04 1.81
CA VAL A 144 8.18 15.87 1.09
C VAL A 144 7.10 16.33 0.13
N ARG A 145 7.23 15.97 -1.14
CA ARG A 145 6.33 16.41 -2.21
C ARG A 145 5.58 15.26 -2.86
N SER A 146 4.44 15.57 -3.47
CA SER A 146 3.61 14.59 -4.17
C SER A 146 4.21 14.06 -5.48
N ALA A 147 5.22 14.74 -6.03
CA ALA A 147 5.84 14.41 -7.31
C ALA A 147 7.29 14.95 -7.36
N PRO A 148 8.16 14.43 -8.25
CA PRO A 148 9.60 14.71 -8.27
C PRO A 148 9.92 16.06 -8.95
N TYR A 149 9.34 17.16 -8.47
CA TYR A 149 9.67 18.51 -8.89
C TYR A 149 9.41 19.57 -7.81
N PRO A 150 10.13 20.70 -7.80
CA PRO A 150 10.11 21.64 -6.67
C PRO A 150 8.77 22.33 -6.41
N SER A 151 7.91 22.44 -7.42
CA SER A 151 6.58 23.07 -7.29
C SER A 151 5.45 22.06 -7.03
N ALA A 152 5.76 20.76 -6.85
CA ALA A 152 4.76 19.75 -6.52
C ALA A 152 4.16 20.02 -5.14
N SER A 153 2.89 19.63 -4.95
CA SER A 153 2.14 19.78 -3.71
C SER A 153 2.95 19.26 -2.53
N LEU A 154 3.00 20.03 -1.46
CA LEU A 154 3.71 19.67 -0.23
C LEU A 154 2.85 18.68 0.56
N PHE A 155 3.37 17.49 0.80
CA PHE A 155 2.75 16.51 1.70
C PHE A 155 3.13 16.76 3.16
N GLY A 156 4.34 17.27 3.40
CA GLY A 156 4.82 17.57 4.74
C GLY A 156 6.31 17.84 4.75
N GLN A 157 6.91 17.78 5.94
CA GLN A 157 8.34 17.98 6.14
C GLN A 157 8.91 16.92 7.10
N ILE A 158 10.19 16.63 6.95
CA ILE A 158 10.96 15.72 7.81
C ILE A 158 12.12 16.53 8.40
N THR A 159 12.29 16.48 9.72
CA THR A 159 13.34 17.24 10.40
C THR A 159 14.70 16.57 10.30
N MET A 160 15.76 17.34 10.55
CA MET A 160 17.14 16.83 10.57
C MET A 160 17.29 15.62 11.48
N GLY A 161 18.05 14.63 11.02
CA GLY A 161 18.29 13.38 11.73
C GLY A 161 17.20 12.32 11.53
N GLY A 162 16.01 12.70 11.03
CA GLY A 162 14.94 11.78 10.71
C GLY A 162 15.41 10.67 9.76
N GLN A 163 15.04 9.42 10.06
CA GLN A 163 15.35 8.27 9.22
C GLN A 163 14.17 7.95 8.30
N ILE A 164 14.46 7.73 7.03
CA ILE A 164 13.44 7.45 6.01
C ILE A 164 13.85 6.25 5.16
N TRP A 165 12.86 5.48 4.72
CA TRP A 165 13.05 4.42 3.75
C TRP A 165 12.95 4.98 2.32
N VAL A 166 14.04 4.84 1.57
CA VAL A 166 14.09 5.20 0.15
C VAL A 166 13.82 3.94 -0.67
N GLU A 167 12.76 3.96 -1.47
CA GLU A 167 12.36 2.84 -2.33
C GLU A 167 12.82 3.01 -3.79
N GLY A 168 13.22 4.22 -4.19
CA GLY A 168 13.74 4.45 -5.53
C GLY A 168 14.30 5.85 -5.71
N GLN A 169 14.86 6.09 -6.89
CA GLN A 169 15.39 7.40 -7.26
C GLN A 169 14.95 7.77 -8.68
N GLN A 170 14.52 9.01 -8.82
CA GLN A 170 14.20 9.63 -10.09
C GLN A 170 14.99 10.93 -10.21
N GLN A 171 16.13 10.86 -10.89
CA GLN A 171 17.06 11.97 -11.05
C GLN A 171 17.49 12.55 -9.69
N LYS A 172 17.08 13.79 -9.38
CA LYS A 172 17.45 14.52 -8.15
C LYS A 172 16.48 14.27 -6.98
N TRP A 173 15.52 13.37 -7.17
CA TRP A 173 14.48 13.06 -6.20
C TRP A 173 14.56 11.61 -5.77
N SER A 174 14.49 11.38 -4.47
CA SER A 174 14.32 10.06 -3.89
C SER A 174 12.85 9.83 -3.64
N GLN A 175 12.35 8.70 -4.14
CA GLN A 175 11.01 8.22 -3.89
C GLN A 175 10.99 7.54 -2.52
N ILE A 176 10.04 7.94 -1.69
CA ILE A 176 9.90 7.50 -0.30
C ILE A 176 8.45 7.17 0.01
N ARG A 177 8.24 6.49 1.13
CA ARG A 177 6.92 6.43 1.77
C ARG A 177 6.82 7.52 2.83
N PHE A 178 5.73 8.28 2.80
CA PHE A 178 5.46 9.35 3.76
C PHE A 178 3.96 9.45 4.03
N ASN A 179 3.56 9.25 5.29
CA ASN A 179 2.15 9.22 5.72
C ASN A 179 1.29 8.30 4.83
N GLY A 180 1.79 7.09 4.53
CA GLY A 180 1.12 6.13 3.65
C GLY A 180 1.01 6.54 2.18
N ASN A 181 1.59 7.66 1.77
CA ASN A 181 1.65 8.09 0.37
C ASN A 181 3.04 7.82 -0.22
N ARG A 182 3.10 7.65 -1.54
CA ARG A 182 4.35 7.82 -2.28
C ARG A 182 4.71 9.30 -2.29
N GLY A 183 5.84 9.65 -1.69
CA GLY A 183 6.37 11.00 -1.63
C GLY A 183 7.74 11.10 -2.30
N TYR A 184 8.16 12.33 -2.57
CA TYR A 184 9.44 12.64 -3.17
C TYR A 184 10.18 13.68 -2.33
N VAL A 185 11.43 13.40 -2.00
CA VAL A 185 12.34 14.32 -1.31
C VAL A 185 13.57 14.57 -2.17
N ALA A 186 14.22 15.72 -2.00
CA ALA A 186 15.44 16.01 -2.75
C ALA A 186 16.59 15.13 -2.25
N SER A 187 17.16 14.30 -3.12
CA SER A 187 18.14 13.26 -2.76
C SER A 187 19.40 13.81 -2.10
N ARG A 188 19.78 15.06 -2.42
CA ARG A 188 20.95 15.74 -1.84
C ARG A 188 20.90 15.93 -0.31
N TYR A 189 19.73 15.76 0.30
CA TYR A 189 19.55 15.88 1.75
C TYR A 189 19.46 14.51 2.45
N LEU A 190 19.77 13.43 1.73
CA LEU A 190 19.74 12.08 2.25
C LEU A 190 21.15 11.53 2.36
N THR A 191 21.48 11.00 3.54
CA THR A 191 22.73 10.28 3.79
C THR A 191 22.38 8.83 4.05
N PRO A 192 22.77 7.87 3.18
CA PRO A 192 22.54 6.45 3.41
C PRO A 192 23.07 6.00 4.78
N VAL A 193 22.31 5.15 5.46
CA VAL A 193 22.74 4.51 6.70
C VAL A 193 23.42 3.21 6.35
N ASP A 194 24.70 3.08 6.72
CA ASP A 194 25.48 1.88 6.47
C ASP A 194 25.14 0.82 7.53
N ILE A 195 24.45 -0.25 7.13
CA ILE A 195 23.93 -1.28 8.04
C ILE A 195 25.06 -2.25 8.48
N ALA A 196 26.24 -2.17 7.86
CA ALA A 196 27.37 -3.07 8.13
C ALA A 196 28.06 -2.87 9.50
N HIS A 197 27.72 -1.84 10.28
CA HIS A 197 28.40 -1.52 11.55
C HIS A 197 27.45 -1.38 12.76
N ILE A 198 26.22 -1.89 12.70
CA ILE A 198 25.36 -1.91 13.89
C ILE A 198 25.69 -3.14 14.75
N ASN A 199 26.57 -2.96 15.73
CA ASN A 199 26.64 -3.85 16.88
C ASN A 199 25.28 -3.80 17.62
N PRO A 200 24.61 -4.93 17.90
CA PRO A 200 23.26 -4.94 18.50
C PRO A 200 23.23 -4.64 20.00
N LYS A 201 24.19 -3.84 20.49
CA LYS A 201 24.25 -3.35 21.87
C LYS A 201 24.60 -1.86 21.90
N GLN A 202 23.72 -1.00 21.38
CA GLN A 202 23.54 0.38 21.86
C GLN A 202 22.45 1.11 21.06
N SER A 203 21.21 0.93 21.50
CA SER A 203 20.18 1.96 21.47
C SER A 203 19.02 1.48 22.34
N GLY A 204 19.26 1.50 23.65
CA GLY A 204 18.21 1.56 24.65
C GLY A 204 17.89 3.03 24.98
N PRO A 205 16.69 3.30 25.52
CA PRO A 205 16.13 4.63 25.76
C PRO A 205 16.88 5.38 26.85
N ILE A 206 16.90 6.72 26.81
CA ILE A 206 17.29 7.52 27.98
C ILE A 206 16.13 7.49 28.99
N ALA A 207 16.47 7.05 30.20
CA ALA A 207 15.60 6.52 31.24
C ALA A 207 14.94 7.56 32.17
N LEU A 208 13.91 7.12 32.89
CA LEU A 208 13.83 7.29 34.34
C LEU A 208 13.57 5.91 35.01
N SER A 209 14.69 5.37 35.51
CA SER A 209 14.97 4.36 36.55
C SER A 209 14.01 3.21 36.91
N ASP A 210 14.60 2.02 36.81
CA ASP A 210 14.69 0.90 37.77
C ASP A 210 13.41 0.29 38.36
N HIS A 211 13.03 -0.87 37.83
CA HIS A 211 13.23 -2.15 38.51
C HIS A 211 13.20 -3.29 37.47
N GLN A 212 14.28 -4.09 37.44
CA GLN A 212 14.33 -5.36 36.73
C GLN A 212 13.45 -6.38 37.46
N ASP A 213 12.63 -7.12 36.73
CA ASP A 213 12.59 -8.57 36.84
C ASP A 213 12.20 -9.20 35.50
N ASP A 214 12.99 -10.21 35.16
CA ASP A 214 13.11 -10.96 33.92
C ASP A 214 11.96 -11.98 33.78
N ILE A 215 11.18 -11.89 32.69
CA ILE A 215 10.41 -13.03 32.16
C ILE A 215 10.43 -12.98 30.61
N GLY A 216 11.46 -13.60 30.04
CA GLY A 216 11.43 -14.42 28.81
C GLY A 216 10.58 -13.98 27.63
N ILE A 217 11.21 -13.30 26.66
CA ILE A 217 10.69 -13.10 25.30
C ILE A 217 11.15 -14.27 24.40
N PRO A 218 10.26 -14.95 23.67
CA PRO A 218 10.66 -15.67 22.48
C PRO A 218 10.78 -14.67 21.32
N ILE A 219 12.01 -14.24 21.06
CA ILE A 219 12.41 -13.68 19.75
C ILE A 219 12.88 -14.86 18.90
N ALA A 220 12.06 -15.29 17.94
CA ALA A 220 12.42 -16.10 16.77
C ALA A 220 11.19 -16.02 15.83
N GLU A 221 11.27 -15.68 14.55
CA GLU A 221 12.30 -16.01 13.57
C GLU A 221 12.52 -14.83 12.61
N GLN A 222 13.71 -14.23 12.69
CA GLN A 222 14.35 -13.61 11.54
C GLN A 222 15.04 -14.74 10.75
N ASP A 223 14.89 -14.76 9.43
CA ASP A 223 15.59 -15.61 8.44
C ASP A 223 15.03 -16.98 8.01
N GLN A 224 13.70 -17.14 7.82
CA GLN A 224 13.19 -18.14 6.86
C GLN A 224 12.07 -17.60 5.94
N GLU A 225 12.26 -17.79 4.63
CA GLU A 225 11.33 -17.68 3.48
C GLU A 225 9.93 -17.05 3.71
N LEU A 226 9.82 -15.73 3.85
CA LEU A 226 8.52 -15.01 3.85
C LEU A 226 8.36 -14.02 2.68
N SER A 227 9.10 -14.24 1.58
CA SER A 227 9.18 -13.27 0.48
C SER A 227 8.11 -13.41 -0.61
N ARG A 228 7.25 -14.44 -0.58
CA ARG A 228 6.26 -14.65 -1.66
C ARG A 228 4.86 -14.29 -1.17
N LEU A 229 4.32 -13.19 -1.67
CA LEU A 229 2.93 -12.81 -1.43
C LEU A 229 1.97 -13.66 -2.27
N THR A 230 2.35 -13.94 -3.52
CA THR A 230 1.50 -14.64 -4.49
C THR A 230 1.72 -16.18 -4.42
N PRO A 231 0.66 -16.98 -4.58
CA PRO A 231 0.77 -18.44 -4.59
C PRO A 231 1.30 -18.95 -5.94
N SER A 232 1.78 -20.20 -5.97
CA SER A 232 2.25 -20.88 -7.19
C SER A 232 1.08 -21.32 -8.05
N THR A 233 -0.01 -21.72 -7.39
CA THR A 233 -1.28 -22.02 -8.05
C THR A 233 -2.07 -20.72 -8.18
N ILE A 234 -2.22 -20.24 -9.41
CA ILE A 234 -3.07 -19.08 -9.72
C ILE A 234 -4.45 -19.56 -10.14
N LEU A 235 -5.49 -18.98 -9.55
CA LEU A 235 -6.89 -19.28 -9.87
C LEU A 235 -7.37 -18.39 -11.01
N THR A 236 -8.16 -18.95 -11.93
CA THR A 236 -8.85 -18.15 -12.93
C THR A 236 -9.93 -17.29 -12.27
N VAL A 237 -9.95 -15.99 -12.56
CA VAL A 237 -10.94 -15.05 -12.01
C VAL A 237 -12.22 -15.09 -12.84
N THR A 238 -13.06 -16.09 -12.61
CA THR A 238 -14.36 -16.28 -13.29
C THR A 238 -15.43 -16.72 -12.30
N GLY A 239 -16.68 -16.81 -12.75
CA GLY A 239 -17.82 -17.21 -11.91
C GLY A 239 -18.52 -16.02 -11.25
N ASN A 240 -19.20 -16.26 -10.13
CA ASN A 240 -19.96 -15.24 -9.39
C ASN A 240 -19.06 -14.26 -8.60
N SER A 241 -19.65 -13.25 -7.96
CA SER A 241 -18.92 -12.23 -7.20
C SER A 241 -17.99 -12.80 -6.14
N GLU A 242 -18.45 -13.80 -5.38
CA GLU A 242 -17.71 -14.42 -4.30
C GLU A 242 -16.53 -15.24 -4.84
N GLN A 243 -16.72 -15.94 -5.96
CA GLN A 243 -15.65 -16.67 -6.65
C GLN A 243 -14.57 -15.73 -7.17
N ARG A 244 -14.97 -14.65 -7.87
CA ARG A 244 -14.01 -13.68 -8.40
C ARG A 244 -13.23 -12.99 -7.27
N ASN A 245 -13.92 -12.56 -6.21
CA ASN A 245 -13.27 -11.95 -5.03
C ASN A 245 -12.27 -12.90 -4.36
N ALA A 246 -12.67 -14.15 -4.15
CA ALA A 246 -11.80 -15.16 -3.56
C ALA A 246 -10.58 -15.47 -4.44
N ALA A 247 -10.77 -15.61 -5.75
CA ALA A 247 -9.69 -15.84 -6.70
C ALA A 247 -8.72 -14.64 -6.77
N GLU A 248 -9.23 -13.40 -6.85
CA GLU A 248 -8.41 -12.19 -6.85
C GLU A 248 -7.62 -12.02 -5.56
N THR A 249 -8.23 -12.32 -4.40
CA THR A 249 -7.56 -12.27 -3.09
C THR A 249 -6.48 -13.34 -2.99
N TRP A 250 -6.78 -14.58 -3.41
CA TRP A 250 -5.81 -15.67 -3.46
C TRP A 250 -4.63 -15.34 -4.37
N ASN A 251 -4.89 -14.89 -5.60
CA ASN A 251 -3.83 -14.62 -6.58
C ASN A 251 -2.87 -13.52 -6.11
N ARG A 252 -3.32 -12.61 -5.25
CA ARG A 252 -2.47 -11.57 -4.67
C ARG A 252 -1.71 -12.05 -3.44
N TRP A 253 -2.37 -12.75 -2.52
CA TRP A 253 -1.86 -12.96 -1.15
C TRP A 253 -1.78 -14.44 -0.70
N GLY A 254 -2.12 -15.37 -1.58
CA GLY A 254 -2.33 -16.78 -1.23
C GLY A 254 -1.11 -17.48 -0.63
N ALA A 255 0.12 -17.11 -1.00
CA ALA A 255 1.31 -17.70 -0.38
C ALA A 255 1.45 -17.23 1.07
N LEU A 256 1.42 -15.92 1.32
CA LEU A 256 1.47 -15.38 2.68
C LEU A 256 0.31 -15.91 3.56
N LEU A 257 -0.90 -15.98 3.00
CA LEU A 257 -2.05 -16.55 3.71
C LEU A 257 -1.82 -18.03 4.06
N THR A 258 -1.20 -18.81 3.18
CA THR A 258 -0.88 -20.23 3.43
C THR A 258 0.13 -20.34 4.57
N ASP A 259 1.26 -19.64 4.48
CA ASP A 259 2.33 -19.71 5.49
C ASP A 259 1.82 -19.36 6.90
N LEU A 260 1.03 -18.29 7.01
CA LEU A 260 0.46 -17.86 8.29
C LEU A 260 -0.64 -18.82 8.79
N SER A 261 -1.41 -19.41 7.88
CA SER A 261 -2.44 -20.40 8.22
C SER A 261 -1.82 -21.68 8.74
N ASP A 262 -0.74 -22.15 8.12
CA ASP A 262 0.01 -23.33 8.56
C ASP A 262 0.57 -23.14 9.97
N LYS A 263 1.15 -21.97 10.27
CA LYS A 263 1.63 -21.61 11.61
C LYS A 263 0.53 -21.63 12.69
N LYS A 264 -0.74 -21.40 12.31
CA LYS A 264 -1.89 -21.45 13.23
C LYS A 264 -2.70 -22.76 13.14
N GLN A 265 -2.30 -23.69 12.28
CA GLN A 265 -3.04 -24.91 11.93
C GLN A 265 -4.49 -24.58 11.54
N LEU A 266 -4.65 -23.62 10.64
CA LEU A 266 -5.92 -23.11 10.15
C LEU A 266 -6.09 -23.46 8.66
N ASP A 267 -7.30 -23.80 8.21
CA ASP A 267 -7.54 -23.89 6.76
C ASP A 267 -7.39 -22.49 6.15
N VAL A 268 -6.48 -22.33 5.20
CA VAL A 268 -6.22 -21.06 4.50
C VAL A 268 -7.49 -20.45 3.88
N ALA A 269 -8.46 -21.30 3.50
CA ALA A 269 -9.76 -20.85 3.02
C ALA A 269 -10.52 -20.00 4.05
N CYS A 270 -10.36 -20.27 5.34
CA CYS A 270 -10.98 -19.48 6.41
C CYS A 270 -10.35 -18.09 6.49
N ALA A 271 -9.02 -17.99 6.53
CA ALA A 271 -8.33 -16.69 6.58
C ALA A 271 -8.62 -15.85 5.32
N LEU A 272 -8.61 -16.48 4.14
CA LEU A 272 -8.96 -15.84 2.89
C LEU A 272 -10.41 -15.34 2.89
N ALA A 273 -11.36 -16.15 3.38
CA ALA A 273 -12.76 -15.77 3.43
C ALA A 273 -13.01 -14.58 4.36
N VAL A 274 -12.33 -14.53 5.51
CA VAL A 274 -12.37 -13.36 6.40
C VAL A 274 -11.87 -12.12 5.66
N LEU A 275 -10.68 -12.18 5.06
CA LEU A 275 -10.08 -11.05 4.35
C LEU A 275 -10.93 -10.58 3.15
N CYS A 276 -11.61 -11.50 2.46
CA CYS A 276 -12.55 -11.18 1.39
C CYS A 276 -13.77 -10.39 1.87
N VAL A 277 -14.29 -10.73 3.06
CA VAL A 277 -15.47 -10.08 3.63
C VAL A 277 -15.17 -8.69 4.17
N GLU A 278 -13.98 -8.48 4.73
CA GLU A 278 -13.58 -7.19 5.30
C GLU A 278 -13.29 -6.13 4.22
N SER A 279 -12.55 -6.49 3.16
CA SER A 279 -12.16 -5.49 2.15
C SER A 279 -11.98 -6.04 0.73
N SER A 280 -12.46 -7.24 0.43
CA SER A 280 -12.09 -7.97 -0.79
C SER A 280 -10.57 -8.15 -0.93
N GLY A 281 -9.87 -8.32 0.19
CA GLY A 281 -8.41 -8.42 0.22
C GLY A 281 -7.66 -7.15 -0.21
N LYS A 282 -8.34 -6.00 -0.30
CA LYS A 282 -7.69 -4.74 -0.68
C LYS A 282 -7.21 -4.04 0.58
N GLY A 283 -5.90 -3.82 0.68
CA GLY A 283 -5.29 -3.09 1.79
C GLY A 283 -5.02 -1.63 1.52
N PHE A 284 -4.99 -1.28 0.25
CA PHE A 284 -4.62 0.05 -0.24
C PHE A 284 -5.56 0.48 -1.35
N GLU A 285 -5.76 1.78 -1.45
CA GLU A 285 -6.60 2.41 -2.48
C GLU A 285 -6.00 2.17 -3.88
N GLN A 286 -6.71 1.41 -4.70
CA GLN A 286 -6.30 1.10 -6.09
C GLN A 286 -6.72 2.23 -7.02
N ASN A 287 -6.22 3.45 -6.80
CA ASN A 287 -6.40 4.59 -7.72
C ASN A 287 -5.42 5.76 -7.44
N ASN A 288 -4.21 5.39 -7.01
CA ASN A 288 -3.01 6.20 -7.12
C ASN A 288 -2.64 7.14 -5.96
N SER A 289 -2.98 6.69 -4.75
CA SER A 289 -2.41 7.21 -3.49
C SER A 289 -1.51 6.20 -2.75
N ASP A 290 -1.57 4.89 -3.08
CA ASP A 290 -1.05 3.79 -2.24
C ASP A 290 -1.43 3.92 -0.75
N ARG A 291 -2.52 4.65 -0.44
CA ARG A 291 -2.98 4.89 0.93
C ARG A 291 -3.70 3.67 1.46
N MET A 292 -3.43 3.35 2.72
CA MET A 292 -4.16 2.31 3.43
C MET A 292 -5.66 2.57 3.37
N ILE A 293 -6.45 1.53 3.11
CA ILE A 293 -7.90 1.62 3.22
C ILE A 293 -8.25 1.84 4.69
N ILE A 294 -9.00 2.90 4.98
CA ILE A 294 -9.46 3.18 6.34
C ILE A 294 -10.98 3.37 6.37
N ARG A 295 -11.54 3.22 7.56
CA ARG A 295 -12.87 3.73 7.86
C ARG A 295 -12.85 4.40 9.22
N PHE A 296 -13.12 5.70 9.21
CA PHE A 296 -13.14 6.54 10.40
C PHE A 296 -14.48 6.41 11.13
N GLU A 297 -14.41 6.08 12.40
CA GLU A 297 -15.60 5.86 13.22
C GLU A 297 -15.73 7.02 14.21
N ASN A 298 -16.46 8.08 13.84
CA ASN A 298 -16.50 9.30 14.66
C ASN A 298 -17.08 9.07 16.07
N HIS A 299 -17.95 8.07 16.25
CA HIS A 299 -18.43 7.65 17.56
C HIS A 299 -17.33 7.01 18.45
N LYS A 300 -16.27 6.46 17.85
CA LYS A 300 -15.05 6.05 18.57
C LYS A 300 -14.20 7.27 18.90
N PHE A 301 -14.12 8.24 17.99
CA PHE A 301 -13.43 9.51 18.27
C PHE A 301 -14.10 10.27 19.41
N TRP A 302 -15.44 10.20 19.51
CA TRP A 302 -16.16 10.64 20.71
C TRP A 302 -15.70 9.91 21.97
N LYS A 303 -15.58 8.58 21.93
CA LYS A 303 -15.13 7.79 23.08
C LYS A 303 -13.73 8.19 23.54
N PHE A 304 -12.79 8.37 22.62
CA PHE A 304 -11.37 8.59 22.95
C PHE A 304 -11.02 10.07 23.19
N TRP A 305 -11.74 11.02 22.57
CA TRP A 305 -11.46 12.45 22.69
C TRP A 305 -12.70 13.31 22.92
N GLY A 306 -13.77 13.08 22.16
CA GLY A 306 -14.92 14.00 22.14
C GLY A 306 -15.70 14.10 23.47
N LYS A 307 -15.73 13.04 24.28
CA LYS A 307 -16.35 13.06 25.63
C LYS A 307 -15.71 14.10 26.56
N SER A 308 -14.41 14.32 26.41
CA SER A 308 -13.65 15.30 27.19
C SER A 308 -13.64 16.68 26.52
N ASN A 309 -14.02 16.77 25.23
CA ASN A 309 -13.96 17.97 24.40
C ASN A 309 -15.31 18.26 23.72
N ILE A 310 -16.39 18.19 24.50
CA ILE A 310 -17.77 18.18 23.99
C ILE A 310 -18.08 19.36 23.05
N PRO A 311 -17.74 20.63 23.38
CA PRO A 311 -18.06 21.76 22.51
C PRO A 311 -17.37 21.66 21.15
N GLN A 312 -16.08 21.29 21.13
CA GLN A 312 -15.31 21.15 19.89
C GLN A 312 -15.78 19.96 19.07
N TYR A 313 -16.03 18.81 19.70
CA TYR A 313 -16.54 17.64 18.98
C TYR A 313 -17.87 17.94 18.28
N ARG A 314 -18.82 18.58 18.98
CA ARG A 314 -20.15 18.88 18.43
C ARG A 314 -20.13 19.95 17.34
N GLN A 315 -19.08 20.74 17.22
CA GLN A 315 -18.90 21.66 16.09
C GLN A 315 -18.67 20.88 14.79
N HIS A 316 -17.94 19.76 14.85
CA HIS A 316 -17.40 19.10 13.66
C HIS A 316 -17.95 17.70 13.38
N PHE A 317 -18.52 17.01 14.37
CA PHE A 317 -18.93 15.62 14.23
C PHE A 317 -20.29 15.35 14.85
N ARG A 318 -21.07 14.48 14.19
CA ARG A 318 -22.28 13.89 14.77
C ARG A 318 -22.51 12.47 14.27
N TYR A 319 -23.27 11.71 15.04
CA TYR A 319 -23.70 10.35 14.70
C TYR A 319 -25.09 10.09 15.30
N SER A 320 -25.74 9.01 14.86
CA SER A 320 -27.07 8.64 15.36
C SER A 320 -27.01 8.22 16.84
N SER A 321 -27.80 8.88 17.69
CA SER A 321 -27.95 8.50 19.10
C SER A 321 -28.63 7.14 19.29
N ASN A 322 -29.44 6.70 18.33
CA ASN A 322 -30.15 5.42 18.38
C ASN A 322 -29.25 4.23 18.01
N LYS A 323 -28.35 4.43 17.04
CA LYS A 323 -27.39 3.42 16.56
C LYS A 323 -26.05 4.12 16.32
N VAL A 324 -25.16 4.08 17.31
CA VAL A 324 -23.91 4.86 17.32
C VAL A 324 -22.96 4.57 16.14
N TRP A 325 -23.10 3.42 15.51
CA TRP A 325 -22.35 3.03 14.29
C TRP A 325 -23.01 3.52 12.98
N GLN A 326 -24.03 4.37 13.05
CA GLN A 326 -24.77 4.90 11.89
C GLN A 326 -24.89 6.42 11.94
N GLY A 327 -25.19 7.01 10.78
CA GLY A 327 -25.44 8.45 10.64
C GLY A 327 -24.20 9.30 10.89
N HIS A 328 -23.01 8.78 10.60
CA HIS A 328 -21.76 9.50 10.78
C HIS A 328 -21.67 10.64 9.79
N GLU A 329 -21.62 11.85 10.32
CA GLU A 329 -21.50 13.07 9.55
C GLU A 329 -20.43 13.97 10.16
N TRP A 330 -19.83 14.80 9.32
CA TRP A 330 -18.84 15.78 9.74
C TRP A 330 -18.97 17.10 8.99
N ARG A 331 -18.26 18.13 9.47
CA ARG A 331 -18.06 19.39 8.75
C ARG A 331 -16.77 20.06 9.23
N LYS A 332 -16.03 20.67 8.30
CA LYS A 332 -14.79 21.37 8.60
C LYS A 332 -15.02 22.66 9.37
N GLU A 333 -15.98 23.48 8.93
CA GLU A 333 -16.31 24.74 9.59
C GLU A 333 -17.61 24.59 10.41
N PRO A 334 -17.73 25.21 11.61
CA PRO A 334 -18.91 25.06 12.47
C PRO A 334 -20.25 25.53 11.87
N ASN A 335 -20.21 26.33 10.80
CA ASN A 335 -21.40 26.83 10.09
C ASN A 335 -21.62 26.15 8.73
N ALA A 336 -20.76 25.22 8.33
CA ALA A 336 -20.93 24.49 7.08
C ALA A 336 -22.03 23.42 7.19
N GLU A 337 -22.50 22.99 6.02
CA GLU A 337 -23.42 21.85 5.88
C GLU A 337 -22.76 20.56 6.36
N TRP A 338 -23.58 19.69 6.95
CA TRP A 338 -23.15 18.36 7.39
C TRP A 338 -22.97 17.43 6.20
N GLN A 339 -21.89 16.65 6.23
CA GLN A 339 -21.52 15.76 5.15
C GLN A 339 -21.36 14.34 5.66
N VAL A 340 -22.00 13.38 4.99
CA VAL A 340 -21.68 11.96 5.14
C VAL A 340 -20.35 11.70 4.45
N PHE A 341 -19.45 10.98 5.12
CA PHE A 341 -18.12 10.69 4.59
C PHE A 341 -17.86 9.21 4.29
N HIS A 342 -18.75 8.32 4.75
CA HIS A 342 -18.64 6.89 4.44
C HIS A 342 -18.91 6.59 2.97
N GLY A 343 -18.13 5.64 2.43
CA GLY A 343 -18.25 5.16 1.05
C GLY A 343 -17.23 5.75 0.08
N SER A 344 -16.40 6.70 0.53
CA SER A 344 -15.32 7.29 -0.25
C SER A 344 -14.06 7.35 0.59
N GLN A 345 -12.98 6.69 0.14
CA GLN A 345 -11.70 6.73 0.83
C GLN A 345 -11.12 8.15 0.91
N LEU A 346 -11.31 8.98 -0.13
CA LEU A 346 -10.95 10.40 -0.09
C LEU A 346 -11.62 11.12 1.10
N SER A 347 -12.92 10.89 1.29
CA SER A 347 -13.69 11.52 2.37
C SER A 347 -13.30 10.96 3.73
N GLU A 348 -13.13 9.63 3.86
CA GLU A 348 -12.64 8.97 5.09
C GLU A 348 -11.31 9.57 5.54
N TRP A 349 -10.34 9.71 4.63
CA TRP A 349 -9.04 10.31 4.91
C TRP A 349 -9.14 11.81 5.23
N GLN A 350 -10.01 12.57 4.58
CA GLN A 350 -10.21 13.98 4.91
C GLN A 350 -10.70 14.17 6.35
N VAL A 351 -11.67 13.36 6.79
CA VAL A 351 -12.18 13.42 8.17
C VAL A 351 -11.13 12.96 9.17
N PHE A 352 -10.42 11.88 8.85
CA PHE A 352 -9.34 11.36 9.68
C PHE A 352 -8.21 12.38 9.87
N GLU A 353 -7.71 13.00 8.80
CA GLU A 353 -6.65 14.02 8.88
C GLU A 353 -7.11 15.28 9.62
N PHE A 354 -8.39 15.66 9.49
CA PHE A 354 -8.96 16.71 10.32
C PHE A 354 -8.99 16.31 11.81
N ALA A 355 -9.41 15.08 12.12
CA ALA A 355 -9.44 14.58 13.49
C ALA A 355 -8.02 14.52 14.10
N ARG A 356 -6.99 14.17 13.32
CA ARG A 356 -5.58 14.17 13.78
C ARG A 356 -5.09 15.55 14.21
N GLN A 357 -5.62 16.62 13.61
CA GLN A 357 -5.30 17.99 14.04
C GLN A 357 -5.91 18.35 15.40
N LEU A 358 -7.00 17.67 15.78
CA LEU A 358 -7.65 17.85 17.08
C LEU A 358 -6.98 16.97 18.16
N ASP A 359 -6.74 15.71 17.82
CA ASP A 359 -6.02 14.73 18.64
C ASP A 359 -5.58 13.53 17.78
N GLU A 360 -4.27 13.41 17.56
CA GLU A 360 -3.68 12.39 16.70
C GLU A 360 -3.92 10.97 17.22
N ASP A 361 -3.67 10.74 18.50
CA ASP A 361 -3.78 9.42 19.11
C ASP A 361 -5.22 8.92 19.07
N ALA A 362 -6.18 9.76 19.48
CA ALA A 362 -7.59 9.42 19.45
C ALA A 362 -8.09 9.20 18.01
N ALA A 363 -7.59 9.94 17.03
CA ALA A 363 -7.93 9.73 15.62
C ALA A 363 -7.46 8.36 15.14
N ILE A 364 -6.20 7.97 15.42
CA ILE A 364 -5.64 6.66 15.05
C ILE A 364 -6.42 5.52 15.73
N LEU A 365 -6.76 5.66 17.01
CA LEU A 365 -7.59 4.69 17.73
C LEU A 365 -8.99 4.54 17.08
N SER A 366 -9.45 5.54 16.33
CA SER A 366 -10.81 5.64 15.80
C SER A 366 -10.97 5.21 14.34
N ILE A 367 -9.93 4.66 13.71
CA ILE A 367 -10.04 4.08 12.36
C ILE A 367 -9.94 2.55 12.38
N SER A 368 -10.70 1.89 11.51
CA SER A 368 -10.37 0.54 11.06
C SER A 368 -9.35 0.62 9.93
N MET A 369 -8.37 -0.28 9.93
CA MET A 369 -7.14 -0.15 9.14
C MET A 369 -6.94 -1.34 8.20
N GLY A 370 -6.66 -1.02 6.94
CA GLY A 370 -6.15 -1.95 5.93
C GLY A 370 -7.14 -3.04 5.52
N ALA A 371 -6.58 -4.07 4.89
CA ALA A 371 -7.33 -5.21 4.39
C ALA A 371 -8.14 -5.95 5.46
N PRO A 372 -7.66 -6.13 6.70
CA PRO A 372 -8.44 -6.81 7.72
C PRO A 372 -9.43 -5.88 8.46
N GLN A 373 -9.42 -4.57 8.19
CA GLN A 373 -10.27 -3.58 8.87
C GLN A 373 -10.15 -3.63 10.42
N ILE A 374 -8.96 -3.89 10.95
CA ILE A 374 -8.74 -3.93 12.41
C ILE A 374 -8.74 -2.50 12.94
N MET A 375 -9.48 -2.27 14.03
CA MET A 375 -9.53 -0.98 14.70
C MET A 375 -8.20 -0.64 15.38
N GLY A 376 -7.74 0.62 15.27
CA GLY A 376 -6.49 1.07 15.88
C GLY A 376 -6.39 0.88 17.38
N PHE A 377 -7.51 0.88 18.11
CA PHE A 377 -7.52 0.57 19.55
C PHE A 377 -7.20 -0.89 19.90
N HIS A 378 -6.92 -1.75 18.92
CA HIS A 378 -6.45 -3.11 19.13
C HIS A 378 -4.93 -3.26 19.03
N PHE A 379 -4.16 -2.17 18.92
CA PHE A 379 -2.70 -2.22 18.75
C PHE A 379 -1.99 -3.11 19.80
N GLU A 380 -2.26 -2.93 21.10
CA GLU A 380 -1.65 -3.74 22.16
C GLU A 380 -2.06 -5.21 22.05
N ARG A 381 -3.32 -5.46 21.71
CA ARG A 381 -3.86 -6.82 21.59
C ARG A 381 -3.14 -7.63 20.51
N ILE A 382 -2.68 -6.96 19.45
CA ILE A 382 -1.98 -7.61 18.33
C ILE A 382 -0.47 -7.41 18.40
N GLY A 383 0.06 -6.98 19.55
CA GLY A 383 1.49 -7.00 19.85
C GLY A 383 2.28 -5.73 19.53
N TYR A 384 1.63 -4.65 19.07
CA TYR A 384 2.31 -3.37 18.87
C TYR A 384 2.46 -2.62 20.19
N GLN A 385 3.60 -1.94 20.37
CA GLN A 385 3.89 -1.09 21.54
C GLN A 385 3.11 0.22 21.49
N SER A 386 2.71 0.65 20.30
CA SER A 386 1.87 1.84 20.14
C SER A 386 0.91 1.76 18.96
N LYS A 387 -0.19 2.49 19.07
CA LYS A 387 -1.14 2.77 17.99
C LYS A 387 -0.49 3.37 16.74
N VAL A 388 0.56 4.19 16.92
CA VAL A 388 1.34 4.76 15.80
C VAL A 388 2.14 3.66 15.11
N GLU A 389 2.79 2.77 15.86
CA GLU A 389 3.52 1.63 15.31
C GLU A 389 2.62 0.70 14.51
N MET A 390 1.42 0.39 15.03
CA MET A 390 0.41 -0.38 14.28
C MET A 390 0.02 0.34 12.98
N PHE A 391 -0.27 1.64 13.07
CA PHE A 391 -0.64 2.46 11.91
C PHE A 391 0.45 2.45 10.84
N ASP A 392 1.71 2.66 11.23
CA ASP A 392 2.86 2.68 10.33
C ASP A 392 3.11 1.30 9.70
N ALA A 393 2.99 0.22 10.48
CA ALA A 393 3.13 -1.14 9.97
C ALA A 393 2.07 -1.47 8.92
N PHE A 394 0.81 -1.08 9.18
CA PHE A 394 -0.30 -1.34 8.26
C PHE A 394 -0.26 -0.40 7.04
N ALA A 395 0.17 0.85 7.22
CA ALA A 395 0.36 1.80 6.12
C ALA A 395 1.59 1.47 5.27
N GLY A 396 2.59 0.79 5.84
CA GLY A 396 3.84 0.45 5.17
C GLY A 396 3.75 -0.75 4.23
N SER A 397 2.90 -1.74 4.52
CA SER A 397 2.79 -2.93 3.67
C SER A 397 1.51 -3.74 3.85
N ILE A 398 1.12 -4.45 2.79
CA ILE A 398 0.02 -5.44 2.87
C ILE A 398 0.39 -6.62 3.77
N GLN A 399 1.68 -6.95 3.85
CA GLN A 399 2.19 -7.98 4.73
C GLN A 399 1.97 -7.61 6.20
N GLY A 400 2.24 -6.37 6.60
CA GLY A 400 1.94 -5.87 7.95
C GLY A 400 0.46 -5.96 8.29
N GLN A 401 -0.41 -5.64 7.34
CA GLN A 401 -1.86 -5.76 7.52
C GLN A 401 -2.31 -7.23 7.67
N ILE A 402 -1.81 -8.14 6.84
CA ILE A 402 -2.18 -9.57 6.90
C ILE A 402 -1.56 -10.23 8.13
N ASN A 403 -0.33 -9.91 8.53
CA ASN A 403 0.23 -10.37 9.80
C ASN A 403 -0.66 -9.94 10.97
N GLY A 404 -1.06 -8.67 11.00
CA GLY A 404 -1.98 -8.15 12.01
C GLY A 404 -3.34 -8.87 12.06
N LEU A 405 -3.85 -9.37 10.93
CA LEU A 405 -5.03 -10.26 10.91
C LEU A 405 -4.81 -11.52 11.74
N PHE A 406 -3.70 -12.21 11.52
CA PHE A 406 -3.38 -13.46 12.20
C PHE A 406 -3.03 -13.24 13.68
N ASP A 407 -2.44 -12.09 14.02
CA ASP A 407 -2.19 -11.70 15.42
C ASP A 407 -3.49 -11.34 16.15
N PHE A 408 -4.50 -10.85 15.43
CA PHE A 408 -5.81 -10.57 16.00
C PHE A 408 -6.60 -11.83 16.39
N PHE A 409 -6.35 -12.95 15.72
CA PHE A 409 -7.03 -14.22 15.98
C PHE A 409 -6.64 -14.77 17.35
N SER A 410 -7.55 -14.61 18.32
CA SER A 410 -7.42 -15.26 19.62
C SER A 410 -7.61 -16.78 19.50
N PRO A 411 -7.16 -17.58 20.49
CA PRO A 411 -7.36 -19.03 20.48
C PRO A 411 -8.81 -19.45 20.26
N ARG A 412 -9.77 -18.69 20.84
CA ARG A 412 -11.20 -18.94 20.65
C ARG A 412 -11.70 -18.60 19.26
N MET A 413 -11.19 -17.52 18.66
CA MET A 413 -11.52 -17.18 17.26
C MET A 413 -10.99 -18.25 16.31
N LEU A 414 -9.75 -18.71 16.52
CA LEU A 414 -9.17 -19.81 15.75
C LEU A 414 -10.00 -21.08 15.89
N GLN A 415 -10.46 -21.41 17.10
CA GLN A 415 -11.34 -22.57 17.31
C GLN A 415 -12.64 -22.43 16.51
N TYR A 416 -13.31 -21.28 16.55
CA TYR A 416 -14.51 -21.07 15.73
C TYR A 416 -14.25 -21.17 14.22
N LEU A 417 -13.09 -20.72 13.73
CA LEU A 417 -12.75 -20.90 12.32
C LEU A 417 -12.46 -22.37 11.98
N LYS A 418 -11.83 -23.14 12.89
CA LYS A 418 -11.58 -24.58 12.72
C LYS A 418 -12.87 -25.39 12.72
N ASP A 419 -13.83 -24.99 13.57
CA ASP A 419 -15.15 -25.61 13.65
C ASP A 419 -16.11 -25.11 12.55
N LEU A 420 -15.65 -24.22 11.65
CA LEU A 420 -16.46 -23.52 10.64
C LEU A 420 -17.69 -22.79 11.23
N ALA A 421 -17.60 -22.40 12.50
CA ALA A 421 -18.60 -21.64 13.25
C ALA A 421 -18.52 -20.13 12.91
N PHE A 422 -18.71 -19.80 11.63
CA PHE A 422 -18.47 -18.45 11.09
C PHE A 422 -19.34 -17.36 11.72
N GLU A 423 -20.56 -17.69 12.16
CA GLU A 423 -21.42 -16.72 12.87
C GLU A 423 -20.83 -16.34 14.23
N ASP A 424 -20.29 -17.30 14.98
CA ASP A 424 -19.71 -17.04 16.29
C ASP A 424 -18.36 -16.34 16.17
N PHE A 425 -17.54 -16.73 15.19
CA PHE A 425 -16.35 -15.97 14.79
C PHE A 425 -16.71 -14.51 14.47
N ALA A 426 -17.71 -14.28 13.59
CA ALA A 426 -18.13 -12.94 13.20
C ALA A 426 -18.63 -12.12 14.41
N GLY A 427 -19.28 -12.76 15.39
CA GLY A 427 -19.70 -12.11 16.62
C GLY A 427 -18.53 -11.59 17.47
N MET A 428 -17.38 -12.25 17.42
CA MET A 428 -16.16 -11.80 18.10
C MET A 428 -15.35 -10.79 17.26
N TYR A 429 -15.35 -10.94 15.94
CA TYR A 429 -14.56 -10.09 15.03
C TYR A 429 -15.25 -8.77 14.72
N ASN A 430 -16.51 -8.83 14.29
CA ASN A 430 -17.33 -7.69 13.83
C ASN A 430 -18.30 -7.18 14.92
N GLY A 431 -18.46 -7.93 16.01
CA GLY A 431 -19.42 -7.64 17.07
C GLY A 431 -20.79 -8.29 16.88
N LYS A 432 -21.57 -8.33 17.97
CA LYS A 432 -22.82 -9.12 18.04
C LYS A 432 -23.94 -8.62 17.12
N GLY A 433 -23.96 -7.35 16.75
CA GLY A 433 -25.10 -6.71 16.08
C GLY A 433 -25.38 -7.20 14.66
N GLN A 434 -24.39 -7.73 13.95
CA GLN A 434 -24.51 -8.21 12.57
C GLN A 434 -23.87 -9.59 12.36
N LYS A 435 -23.62 -10.34 13.45
CA LYS A 435 -22.84 -11.59 13.39
C LYS A 435 -23.36 -12.61 12.37
N LYS A 436 -24.67 -12.75 12.22
CA LYS A 436 -25.30 -13.65 11.25
C LYS A 436 -25.05 -13.21 9.81
N VAL A 437 -25.10 -11.90 9.53
CA VAL A 437 -24.85 -11.35 8.20
C VAL A 437 -23.40 -11.58 7.80
N TYR A 438 -22.46 -11.23 8.67
CA TYR A 438 -21.03 -11.42 8.39
C TYR A 438 -20.64 -12.91 8.35
N GLY A 439 -21.15 -13.73 9.27
CA GLY A 439 -20.93 -15.18 9.27
C GLY A 439 -21.37 -15.84 7.97
N ASN A 440 -22.56 -15.50 7.48
CA ASN A 440 -23.04 -15.99 6.18
C ASN A 440 -22.16 -15.53 5.01
N LYS A 441 -21.65 -14.30 5.03
CA LYS A 441 -20.73 -13.81 3.99
C LYS A 441 -19.40 -14.57 4.01
N ILE A 442 -18.85 -14.85 5.19
CA ILE A 442 -17.61 -15.62 5.35
C ILE A 442 -17.83 -17.04 4.82
N GLN A 443 -18.93 -17.69 5.23
CA GLN A 443 -19.28 -19.04 4.76
C GLN A 443 -19.37 -19.12 3.22
N LYS A 444 -19.98 -18.12 2.57
CA LYS A 444 -20.08 -18.06 1.11
C LYS A 444 -18.72 -17.94 0.44
N HIS A 445 -17.83 -17.07 0.92
CA HIS A 445 -16.49 -16.93 0.35
C HIS A 445 -15.63 -18.17 0.60
N TYR A 446 -15.72 -18.77 1.79
CA TYR A 446 -15.08 -20.04 2.10
C TYR A 446 -15.51 -21.12 1.10
N ALA A 447 -16.83 -21.34 0.93
CA ALA A 447 -17.35 -22.34 0.01
C ALA A 447 -17.01 -22.04 -1.46
N ALA A 448 -17.00 -20.76 -1.86
CA ALA A 448 -16.59 -20.34 -3.20
C ALA A 448 -15.13 -20.68 -3.46
N PHE A 449 -14.23 -20.38 -2.50
CA PHE A 449 -12.81 -20.65 -2.62
C PHE A 449 -12.50 -22.16 -2.65
N LYS A 450 -13.11 -22.96 -1.76
CA LYS A 450 -12.90 -24.41 -1.72
C LYS A 450 -13.28 -25.10 -3.04
N LYS A 451 -14.28 -24.59 -3.77
CA LYS A 451 -14.68 -25.12 -5.10
C LYS A 451 -13.66 -24.84 -6.21
N MET A 452 -12.82 -23.82 -6.04
CA MET A 452 -11.84 -23.41 -7.06
C MET A 452 -10.47 -24.04 -6.85
N MET A 453 -10.15 -24.43 -5.62
CA MET A 453 -8.88 -25.09 -5.33
C MET A 453 -8.86 -26.50 -5.91
N PRO A 454 -7.80 -26.89 -6.64
CA PRO A 454 -7.65 -28.28 -7.08
C PRO A 454 -7.61 -29.19 -5.85
N ASN A 455 -8.46 -30.23 -5.83
CA ASN A 455 -8.51 -31.19 -4.73
C ASN A 455 -7.11 -31.79 -4.51
N SER A 456 -6.55 -31.60 -3.33
CA SER A 456 -5.26 -32.18 -2.93
C SER A 456 -5.31 -33.69 -2.63
N GLU A 457 -6.43 -34.36 -2.90
CA GLU A 457 -6.70 -35.76 -2.50
C GLU A 457 -6.82 -36.77 -3.66
N GLN A 458 -6.05 -36.63 -4.74
CA GLN A 458 -5.98 -37.69 -5.77
C GLN A 458 -4.57 -38.15 -6.19
N ASN A 459 -3.51 -37.76 -5.49
CA ASN A 459 -2.15 -38.22 -5.78
C ASN A 459 -1.55 -39.08 -4.66
N HIS A 460 -2.31 -40.04 -4.14
CA HIS A 460 -1.76 -41.24 -3.51
C HIS A 460 -2.71 -42.42 -3.82
N SER A 461 -2.42 -43.13 -4.90
CA SER A 461 -2.93 -44.48 -5.16
C SER A 461 -1.81 -45.28 -5.81
#